data_AF-A0ABD3KXP5-F1
#
_entry.id   AF-A0ABD3KXP5-F1
#
_cell.length_a   1.000
_cell.length_b   1.000
_cell.length_c   1.000
_cell.angle_alpha   90.00
_cell.angle_beta   90.00
_cell.angle_gamma   90.00
#
_symmetry.space_group_name_H-M   'P 1'
#
loop_
_entity.id
_entity.type
_entity.pdbx_description
1 polymer ?
#
loop_
_entity_poly.entity_id
_entity_poly.type
_entity_poly.pdbx_seq_one_letter_code
_entity_poly.pdbx_strand_id
1 'polypeptide(L)'
;MLEFSLQRVVEIGTTFMASPPALSTLAFTGLAILTGLVSYLYAPYWGVRKVPGPPAFPLVGHLPLMAKYGPDVFSILAKRYGPIFRFHMGRQPLIIIADAELCKEVGIKKFKDIPNRSIPSPIAASPLHQKGLFFTKDARWLTMRNTILSLYQPSHLASLVPTMQEYIESAMENLQSFKEEDIAFSNLSLKLATDVIGQAAFGVDFGLSRGQSEQGHGSSDNEKGNGNRDNEVSDFINKHIYSTSQLKMDLSGSFSIILGLLVPILQEPFRQILKRIPGTMDRKVNQTNKELAGRLNGIVSKRMKEKERSSKDFLSLILNARESERAAKNVFTPDYVSAVTYEHLLAGSATTSFTLSSVVYLVAGHPEVEKKLLEEIDGFGPRDQLPTAQDLHKKFPYLDQERS
;
A
#
# COMPACT_ATOMS: atom_id res chain seq x y z
N MET A 1 -77.69 42.31 6.80
CA MET A 1 -76.71 42.96 5.89
C MET A 1 -75.28 43.02 6.47
N LEU A 2 -75.05 42.66 7.74
CA LEU A 2 -73.71 42.62 8.36
C LEU A 2 -73.03 41.22 8.36
N GLU A 3 -73.80 40.12 8.27
CA GLU A 3 -73.23 38.75 8.20
C GLU A 3 -72.62 38.42 6.82
N PHE A 4 -73.14 39.00 5.75
CA PHE A 4 -72.66 38.73 4.38
C PHE A 4 -71.28 39.35 4.10
N SER A 5 -70.89 40.37 4.85
CA SER A 5 -69.61 41.06 4.70
C SER A 5 -68.47 40.35 5.44
N LEU A 6 -68.78 39.66 6.55
CA LEU A 6 -67.80 38.87 7.32
C LEU A 6 -67.42 37.57 6.60
N GLN A 7 -68.37 36.90 5.93
CA GLN A 7 -68.06 35.71 5.12
C GLN A 7 -67.13 36.02 3.94
N ARG A 8 -67.30 37.16 3.25
CA ARG A 8 -66.37 37.56 2.18
C ARG A 8 -64.98 37.92 2.69
N VAL A 9 -64.86 38.54 3.86
CA VAL A 9 -63.54 38.86 4.44
C VAL A 9 -62.82 37.59 4.92
N VAL A 10 -63.57 36.59 5.41
CA VAL A 10 -63.01 35.28 5.77
C VAL A 10 -62.63 34.46 4.53
N GLU A 11 -63.40 34.51 3.44
CA GLU A 11 -63.02 33.87 2.16
C GLU A 11 -61.81 34.53 1.47
N ILE A 12 -61.65 35.84 1.62
CA ILE A 12 -60.47 36.57 1.11
C ILE A 12 -59.23 36.30 1.99
N GLY A 13 -59.42 36.06 3.30
CA GLY A 13 -58.34 35.65 4.21
C GLY A 13 -57.87 34.21 4.02
N THR A 14 -58.74 33.29 3.60
CA THR A 14 -58.40 31.87 3.39
C THR A 14 -57.79 31.59 2.01
N THR A 15 -58.00 32.46 1.02
CA THR A 15 -57.33 32.38 -0.29
C THR A 15 -55.87 32.84 -0.26
N PHE A 16 -55.43 33.49 0.82
CA PHE A 16 -54.02 33.89 1.02
C PHE A 16 -53.15 32.81 1.68
N MET A 17 -53.77 31.70 2.13
CA MET A 17 -53.09 30.47 2.54
C MET A 17 -52.99 29.49 1.35
N ALA A 18 -52.80 30.02 0.14
CA ALA A 18 -52.43 29.19 -1.01
C ALA A 18 -51.07 28.56 -0.71
N SER A 19 -51.01 27.24 -0.77
CA SER A 19 -49.77 26.47 -0.79
C SER A 19 -48.79 27.18 -1.72
N PRO A 20 -47.51 27.38 -1.36
CA PRO A 20 -46.56 28.00 -2.28
C PRO A 20 -46.68 27.24 -3.62
N PRO A 21 -46.86 27.95 -4.76
CA PRO A 21 -47.12 27.29 -6.02
C PRO A 21 -46.03 26.24 -6.21
N ALA A 22 -46.38 25.00 -6.54
CA ALA A 22 -45.41 23.90 -6.57
C ALA A 22 -44.14 24.24 -7.38
N LEU A 23 -44.23 25.17 -8.35
CA LEU A 23 -43.09 25.76 -9.05
C LEU A 23 -42.09 26.52 -8.16
N SER A 24 -42.52 27.31 -7.17
CA SER A 24 -41.60 28.05 -6.30
C SER A 24 -40.87 27.12 -5.34
N THR A 25 -41.56 26.12 -4.76
CA THR A 25 -40.91 25.11 -3.92
C THR A 25 -39.93 24.26 -4.72
N LEU A 26 -40.27 23.84 -5.94
CA LEU A 26 -39.35 23.16 -6.86
C LEU A 26 -38.16 24.03 -7.26
N ALA A 27 -38.36 25.34 -7.46
CA ALA A 27 -37.27 26.26 -7.75
C ALA A 27 -36.32 26.46 -6.56
N PHE A 28 -36.85 26.65 -5.33
CA PHE A 28 -36.03 26.80 -4.12
C PHE A 28 -35.28 25.52 -3.78
N THR A 29 -35.91 24.36 -3.91
CA THR A 29 -35.26 23.06 -3.73
C THR A 29 -34.18 22.82 -4.79
N GLY A 30 -34.46 23.13 -6.06
CA GLY A 30 -33.46 23.07 -7.13
C GLY A 30 -32.27 23.99 -6.86
N LEU A 31 -32.51 25.23 -6.41
CA LEU A 31 -31.45 26.17 -6.05
C LEU A 31 -30.65 25.71 -4.82
N ALA A 32 -31.31 25.15 -3.81
CA ALA A 32 -30.65 24.57 -2.64
C ALA A 32 -29.77 23.37 -3.02
N ILE A 33 -30.24 22.50 -3.92
CA ILE A 33 -29.45 21.38 -4.43
C ILE A 33 -28.26 21.89 -5.24
N LEU A 34 -28.46 22.88 -6.12
CA LEU A 34 -27.39 23.45 -6.94
C LEU A 34 -26.33 24.14 -6.07
N THR A 35 -26.73 24.94 -5.09
CA THR A 35 -25.81 25.60 -4.16
C THR A 35 -25.09 24.58 -3.27
N GLY A 36 -25.79 23.54 -2.80
CA GLY A 36 -25.20 22.39 -2.11
C GLY A 36 -24.16 21.66 -2.97
N LEU A 37 -24.47 21.43 -4.25
CA LEU A 37 -23.57 20.78 -5.21
C LEU A 37 -22.34 21.63 -5.50
N VAL A 38 -22.51 22.92 -5.78
CA VAL A 38 -21.41 23.85 -6.04
C VAL A 38 -20.52 24.00 -4.81
N SER A 39 -21.11 24.18 -3.62
CA SER A 39 -20.34 24.27 -2.38
C SER A 39 -19.59 22.96 -2.10
N TYR A 40 -20.22 21.81 -2.30
CA TYR A 40 -19.57 20.51 -2.18
C TYR A 40 -18.36 20.37 -3.12
N LEU A 41 -18.51 20.75 -4.39
CA LEU A 41 -17.45 20.64 -5.41
C LEU A 41 -16.29 21.61 -5.17
N TYR A 42 -16.56 22.84 -4.74
CA TYR A 42 -15.55 23.90 -4.66
C TYR A 42 -15.05 24.22 -3.24
N ALA A 43 -15.70 23.75 -2.18
CA ALA A 43 -15.26 24.03 -0.80
C ALA A 43 -13.79 23.64 -0.53
N PRO A 44 -13.30 22.45 -0.97
CA PRO A 44 -11.90 22.10 -0.75
C PRO A 44 -10.92 22.98 -1.53
N TYR A 45 -11.30 23.39 -2.75
CA TYR A 45 -10.54 24.33 -3.56
C TYR A 45 -10.39 25.68 -2.84
N TRP A 46 -11.47 26.19 -2.24
CA TRP A 46 -11.44 27.45 -1.49
C TRP A 46 -10.56 27.37 -0.24
N GLY A 47 -10.47 26.21 0.40
CA GLY A 47 -9.60 25.98 1.56
C GLY A 47 -8.11 26.17 1.23
N VAL A 48 -7.69 25.83 0.01
CA VAL A 48 -6.28 25.93 -0.44
C VAL A 48 -6.05 27.01 -1.50
N ARG A 49 -7.00 27.92 -1.71
CA ARG A 49 -6.94 28.93 -2.79
C ARG A 49 -5.74 29.89 -2.72
N LYS A 50 -5.15 30.04 -1.53
CA LYS A 50 -3.96 30.88 -1.32
C LYS A 50 -2.67 30.23 -1.81
N VAL A 51 -2.66 28.91 -1.96
CA VAL A 51 -1.50 28.15 -2.48
C VAL A 51 -1.51 28.26 -4.00
N PRO A 52 -0.38 28.59 -4.65
CA PRO A 52 -0.32 28.71 -6.10
C PRO A 52 -0.55 27.33 -6.75
N GLY A 53 -1.12 27.32 -7.95
CA GLY A 53 -1.34 26.10 -8.71
C GLY A 53 -2.40 26.27 -9.79
N PRO A 54 -2.51 25.32 -10.72
CA PRO A 54 -3.41 25.44 -11.85
C PRO A 54 -4.88 25.49 -11.41
N PRO A 55 -5.77 26.05 -12.26
CA PRO A 55 -7.20 25.95 -12.03
C PRO A 55 -7.62 24.48 -12.08
N ALA A 56 -8.47 24.08 -11.12
CA ALA A 56 -8.94 22.71 -10.99
C ALA A 56 -10.27 22.55 -11.74
N PHE A 57 -10.42 21.46 -12.49
CA PHE A 57 -11.71 21.11 -13.06
C PHE A 57 -12.65 20.61 -11.96
N PRO A 58 -13.95 20.93 -12.04
CA PRO A 58 -14.94 20.36 -11.13
C PRO A 58 -14.90 18.84 -11.16
N LEU A 59 -15.07 18.21 -9.99
CA LEU A 59 -15.13 16.76 -9.78
C LEU A 59 -13.82 15.99 -10.02
N VAL A 60 -13.13 16.23 -11.14
CA VAL A 60 -11.93 15.49 -11.58
C VAL A 60 -10.62 16.18 -11.19
N GLY A 61 -10.65 17.44 -10.74
CA GLY A 61 -9.47 18.16 -10.31
C GLY A 61 -8.44 18.32 -11.42
N HIS A 62 -7.23 17.79 -11.20
CA HIS A 62 -6.11 17.80 -12.16
C HIS A 62 -5.81 16.41 -12.74
N LEU A 63 -6.70 15.43 -12.59
CA LEU A 63 -6.52 14.10 -13.18
C LEU A 63 -6.25 14.15 -14.70
N PRO A 64 -6.88 15.04 -15.50
CA PRO A 64 -6.52 15.17 -16.92
C PRO A 64 -5.07 15.62 -17.16
N LEU A 65 -4.50 16.46 -16.28
CA LEU A 65 -3.09 16.86 -16.37
C LEU A 65 -2.17 15.68 -16.06
N MET A 66 -2.52 14.88 -15.05
CA MET A 66 -1.80 13.66 -14.71
C MET A 66 -1.89 12.60 -15.83
N ALA A 67 -3.05 12.45 -16.47
CA ALA A 67 -3.20 11.55 -17.62
C ALA A 67 -2.37 12.01 -18.84
N LYS A 68 -2.22 13.32 -19.04
CA LYS A 68 -1.46 13.89 -20.17
C LYS A 68 0.06 13.82 -19.97
N TYR A 69 0.55 14.16 -18.78
CA TYR A 69 1.99 14.30 -18.51
C TYR A 69 2.57 13.20 -17.62
N GLY A 70 1.75 12.27 -17.13
CA GLY A 70 2.20 11.24 -16.20
C GLY A 70 2.83 11.83 -14.93
N PRO A 71 3.86 11.19 -14.36
CA PRO A 71 4.52 11.68 -13.14
C PRO A 71 5.25 13.01 -13.34
N ASP A 72 5.67 13.34 -14.56
CA ASP A 72 6.39 14.59 -14.86
C ASP A 72 5.54 15.84 -14.63
N VAL A 73 4.21 15.68 -14.50
CA VAL A 73 3.29 16.77 -14.16
C VAL A 73 3.77 17.54 -12.92
N PHE A 74 4.30 16.86 -11.91
CA PHE A 74 4.74 17.52 -10.67
C PHE A 74 5.99 18.39 -10.91
N SER A 75 6.94 17.91 -11.70
CA SER A 75 8.12 18.69 -12.11
C SER A 75 7.75 19.90 -12.96
N ILE A 76 6.79 19.75 -13.88
CA ILE A 76 6.27 20.85 -14.71
C ILE A 76 5.59 21.92 -13.85
N LEU A 77 4.76 21.50 -12.90
CA LEU A 77 4.06 22.41 -12.00
C LEU A 77 5.01 23.08 -11.01
N ALA A 78 6.02 22.38 -10.49
CA ALA A 78 7.05 22.96 -9.64
C ALA A 78 7.82 24.08 -10.35
N LYS A 79 8.24 23.85 -11.60
CA LYS A 79 8.90 24.89 -12.43
C LYS A 79 8.03 26.12 -12.68
N ARG A 80 6.70 25.94 -12.75
CA ARG A 80 5.76 27.01 -13.09
C ARG A 80 5.23 27.79 -11.89
N TYR A 81 4.96 27.10 -10.78
CA TYR A 81 4.28 27.65 -9.59
C TYR A 81 5.19 27.80 -8.38
N GLY A 82 6.43 27.32 -8.48
CA GLY A 82 7.43 27.35 -7.41
C GLY A 82 7.44 26.09 -6.54
N PRO A 83 8.21 26.12 -5.44
CA PRO A 83 8.51 24.93 -4.63
C PRO A 83 7.33 24.42 -3.79
N ILE A 84 6.27 25.23 -3.63
CA ILE A 84 5.03 24.83 -2.95
C ILE A 84 3.88 25.14 -3.88
N PHE A 85 3.12 24.12 -4.29
CA PHE A 85 1.96 24.30 -5.14
C PHE A 85 0.84 23.33 -4.79
N ARG A 86 -0.39 23.67 -5.17
CA ARG A 86 -1.56 22.81 -4.95
C ARG A 86 -1.82 21.92 -6.16
N PHE A 87 -2.26 20.71 -5.89
CA PHE A 87 -2.73 19.74 -6.86
C PHE A 87 -4.05 19.13 -6.38
N HIS A 88 -5.05 18.94 -7.25
CA HIS A 88 -6.32 18.34 -6.87
C HIS A 88 -6.43 16.94 -7.48
N MET A 89 -6.54 15.92 -6.63
CA MET A 89 -6.85 14.55 -7.04
C MET A 89 -8.36 14.36 -6.89
N GLY A 90 -9.11 14.53 -7.98
CA GLY A 90 -10.56 14.68 -7.90
C GLY A 90 -10.93 15.89 -7.02
N ARG A 91 -11.71 15.65 -5.96
CA ARG A 91 -12.10 16.66 -4.97
C ARG A 91 -11.06 16.88 -3.85
N GLN A 92 -10.06 16.01 -3.74
CA GLN A 92 -9.08 16.07 -2.66
C GLN A 92 -7.95 17.07 -2.99
N PRO A 93 -7.79 18.17 -2.21
CA PRO A 93 -6.65 19.07 -2.36
C PRO A 93 -5.40 18.44 -1.77
N LEU A 94 -4.30 18.50 -2.50
CA LEU A 94 -2.95 18.11 -2.10
C LEU A 94 -2.06 19.35 -2.17
N ILE A 95 -1.24 19.55 -1.16
CA ILE A 95 -0.16 20.54 -1.19
C ILE A 95 1.13 19.77 -1.49
N ILE A 96 1.74 20.08 -2.62
CA ILE A 96 2.97 19.46 -3.08
C ILE A 96 4.13 20.36 -2.68
N ILE A 97 5.15 19.75 -2.09
CA ILE A 97 6.41 20.38 -1.72
C ILE A 97 7.48 19.77 -2.62
N ALA A 98 8.10 20.60 -3.46
CA ALA A 98 9.05 20.23 -4.49
C ALA A 98 10.41 20.91 -4.27
N ASP A 99 10.83 21.02 -3.02
CA ASP A 99 12.11 21.56 -2.60
C ASP A 99 12.69 20.71 -1.46
N ALA A 100 13.99 20.42 -1.52
CA ALA A 100 14.64 19.50 -0.60
C ALA A 100 14.67 20.01 0.84
N GLU A 101 14.92 21.30 1.05
CA GLU A 101 14.97 21.90 2.38
C GLU A 101 13.58 21.95 3.02
N LEU A 102 12.55 22.29 2.23
CA LEU A 102 11.16 22.27 2.67
C LEU A 102 10.65 20.86 2.94
N CYS A 103 11.06 19.87 2.14
CA CYS A 103 10.77 18.46 2.42
C CYS A 103 11.37 18.01 3.75
N LYS A 104 12.60 18.45 4.07
CA LYS A 104 13.24 18.21 5.37
C LYS A 104 12.51 18.91 6.51
N GLU A 105 12.10 20.16 6.30
CA GLU A 105 11.32 20.94 7.27
C GLU A 105 10.01 20.22 7.63
N VAL A 106 9.22 19.83 6.64
CA VAL A 106 7.91 19.21 6.84
C VAL A 106 8.02 17.75 7.28
N GLY A 107 8.90 16.97 6.65
CA GLY A 107 9.04 15.55 6.90
C GLY A 107 9.80 15.19 8.17
N ILE A 108 10.64 16.09 8.69
CA ILE A 108 11.46 15.83 9.89
C ILE A 108 11.10 16.80 11.02
N LYS A 109 11.26 18.12 10.82
CA LYS A 109 11.10 19.09 11.92
C LYS A 109 9.65 19.24 12.36
N LYS A 110 8.72 19.28 11.40
CA LYS A 110 7.28 19.45 11.63
C LYS A 110 6.49 18.14 11.54
N PHE A 111 7.17 17.00 11.58
CA PHE A 111 6.54 15.69 11.47
C PHE A 111 5.40 15.49 12.49
N LYS A 112 5.55 16.03 13.71
CA LYS A 112 4.54 15.95 14.78
C LYS A 112 3.25 16.74 14.49
N ASP A 113 3.33 17.75 13.63
CA ASP A 113 2.17 18.57 13.24
C ASP A 113 1.30 17.86 12.20
N ILE A 114 1.85 16.84 11.52
CA ILE A 114 1.18 16.06 10.47
C ILE A 114 1.32 14.55 10.78
N PRO A 115 0.71 14.07 11.87
CA PRO A 115 0.98 12.72 12.39
C PRO A 115 0.37 11.60 11.54
N ASN A 116 -0.69 11.91 10.78
CA ASN A 116 -1.50 10.92 10.10
C ASN A 116 -1.33 10.97 8.59
N ARG A 117 -1.29 9.79 7.96
CA ARG A 117 -1.26 9.66 6.50
C ARG A 117 -2.68 9.68 5.93
N SER A 118 -2.83 10.29 4.76
CA SER A 118 -4.07 10.19 3.99
C SER A 118 -4.26 8.74 3.52
N ILE A 119 -5.49 8.24 3.59
CA ILE A 119 -5.84 6.90 3.10
C ILE A 119 -6.38 7.05 1.67
N PRO A 120 -5.69 6.53 0.65
CA PRO A 120 -6.21 6.50 -0.70
C PRO A 120 -7.54 5.75 -0.79
N SER A 121 -8.43 6.19 -1.68
CA SER A 121 -9.70 5.52 -1.99
C SER A 121 -9.56 4.01 -2.26
N PRO A 122 -8.54 3.52 -3.02
CA PRO A 122 -8.30 2.08 -3.20
C PRO A 122 -8.12 1.31 -1.90
N ILE A 123 -7.42 1.93 -0.95
CA ILE A 123 -7.00 1.33 0.32
C ILE A 123 -8.12 1.42 1.37
N ALA A 124 -8.94 2.46 1.29
CA ALA A 124 -10.11 2.64 2.15
C ALA A 124 -11.11 1.47 2.07
N ALA A 125 -10.98 0.57 1.08
CA ALA A 125 -11.80 -0.63 0.94
C ALA A 125 -11.31 -1.87 1.70
N SER A 126 -10.05 -1.87 2.15
CA SER A 126 -9.40 -3.06 2.69
C SER A 126 -9.14 -2.89 4.18
N PRO A 127 -9.90 -3.57 5.07
CA PRO A 127 -9.62 -3.57 6.50
C PRO A 127 -8.21 -4.06 6.83
N LEU A 128 -7.67 -4.95 5.99
CA LEU A 128 -6.32 -5.48 6.13
C LEU A 128 -5.26 -4.39 5.95
N HIS A 129 -5.44 -3.50 4.97
CA HIS A 129 -4.53 -2.36 4.78
C HIS A 129 -4.79 -1.23 5.80
N GLN A 130 -6.04 -1.00 6.20
CA GLN A 130 -6.37 0.04 7.19
C GLN A 130 -5.75 -0.22 8.58
N LYS A 131 -5.60 -1.49 8.96
CA LYS A 131 -5.05 -1.90 10.25
C LYS A 131 -3.53 -2.15 10.21
N GLY A 132 -2.90 -1.97 9.05
CA GLY A 132 -1.45 -1.98 8.90
C GLY A 132 -0.80 -0.73 9.50
N LEU A 133 0.53 -0.71 9.60
CA LEU A 133 1.28 0.40 10.19
C LEU A 133 1.20 1.66 9.31
N PHE A 134 1.01 1.54 8.00
CA PHE A 134 0.95 2.71 7.12
C PHE A 134 -0.22 3.65 7.40
N PHE A 135 -1.40 3.09 7.74
CA PHE A 135 -2.65 3.84 7.83
C PHE A 135 -3.30 3.83 9.22
N THR A 136 -2.74 3.09 10.17
CA THR A 136 -3.06 3.27 11.59
C THR A 136 -2.76 4.71 11.99
N LYS A 137 -3.56 5.26 12.92
CA LYS A 137 -3.50 6.67 13.32
C LYS A 137 -3.14 6.87 14.79
N ASP A 138 -2.68 8.08 15.08
CA ASP A 138 -2.56 8.65 16.42
C ASP A 138 -1.73 7.78 17.39
N ALA A 139 -2.15 7.70 18.67
CA ALA A 139 -1.44 6.98 19.71
C ALA A 139 -1.21 5.50 19.38
N ARG A 140 -2.15 4.85 18.70
CA ARG A 140 -2.00 3.45 18.29
C ARG A 140 -0.86 3.29 17.30
N TRP A 141 -0.77 4.18 16.31
CA TRP A 141 0.31 4.19 15.34
C TRP A 141 1.66 4.41 16.02
N LEU A 142 1.73 5.35 16.96
CA LEU A 142 2.96 5.64 17.70
C LEU A 142 3.45 4.40 18.47
N THR A 143 2.55 3.73 19.20
CA THR A 143 2.90 2.50 19.92
C THR A 143 3.33 1.40 18.96
N MET A 144 2.57 1.14 17.88
CA MET A 144 2.94 0.12 16.89
C MET A 144 4.31 0.40 16.27
N ARG A 145 4.56 1.65 15.89
CA ARG A 145 5.83 2.08 15.30
C ARG A 145 6.98 1.85 16.27
N ASN A 146 6.84 2.24 17.53
CA ASN A 146 7.90 2.10 18.52
C ASN A 146 8.22 0.61 18.80
N THR A 147 7.20 -0.25 18.87
CA THR A 147 7.40 -1.70 19.00
C THR A 147 8.08 -2.29 17.76
N ILE A 148 7.69 -1.88 16.55
CA ILE A 148 8.27 -2.41 15.31
C ILE A 148 9.71 -1.92 15.11
N LEU A 149 10.04 -0.68 15.49
CA LEU A 149 11.39 -0.12 15.35
C LEU A 149 12.45 -0.89 16.15
N SER A 150 12.09 -1.54 17.26
CA SER A 150 13.02 -2.40 18.00
C SER A 150 13.35 -3.69 17.24
N LEU A 151 12.51 -4.09 16.28
CA LEU A 151 12.74 -5.27 15.44
C LEU A 151 13.71 -4.94 14.30
N TYR A 152 13.78 -3.69 13.87
CA TYR A 152 14.68 -3.23 12.79
C TYR A 152 16.05 -2.75 13.28
N GLN A 153 16.47 -3.17 14.48
CA GLN A 153 17.79 -2.81 14.99
C GLN A 153 18.90 -3.48 14.16
N PRO A 154 20.06 -2.82 13.97
CA PRO A 154 21.15 -3.36 13.14
C PRO A 154 21.59 -4.78 13.54
N SER A 155 21.61 -5.10 14.83
CA SER A 155 21.97 -6.44 15.32
C SER A 155 20.98 -7.52 14.89
N HIS A 156 19.68 -7.21 14.85
CA HIS A 156 18.67 -8.15 14.38
C HIS A 156 18.76 -8.32 12.86
N LEU A 157 18.89 -7.22 12.11
CA LEU A 157 19.06 -7.28 10.66
C LEU A 157 20.31 -8.07 10.26
N ALA A 158 21.42 -7.88 10.98
CA ALA A 158 22.63 -8.65 10.78
C ALA A 158 22.41 -10.16 10.98
N SER A 159 21.56 -10.54 11.93
CA SER A 159 21.22 -11.95 12.19
C SER A 159 20.38 -12.60 11.08
N LEU A 160 19.78 -11.81 10.17
CA LEU A 160 19.01 -12.31 9.03
C LEU A 160 19.88 -12.59 7.80
N VAL A 161 21.13 -12.08 7.76
CA VAL A 161 22.02 -12.25 6.60
C VAL A 161 22.25 -13.73 6.23
N PRO A 162 22.53 -14.66 7.18
CA PRO A 162 22.68 -16.08 6.85
C PRO A 162 21.42 -16.67 6.21
N THR A 163 20.24 -16.32 6.71
CA THR A 163 18.96 -16.76 6.11
C THR A 163 18.81 -16.22 4.69
N MET A 164 19.19 -14.97 4.43
CA MET A 164 19.15 -14.40 3.07
C MET A 164 20.11 -15.14 2.13
N GLN A 165 21.31 -15.51 2.62
CA GLN A 165 22.31 -16.24 1.85
C GLN A 165 21.80 -17.61 1.40
N GLU A 166 21.17 -18.39 2.29
CA GLU A 166 20.58 -19.69 1.96
C GLU A 166 19.60 -19.61 0.76
N TYR A 167 18.75 -18.57 0.73
CA TYR A 167 17.82 -18.36 -0.39
C TYR A 167 18.51 -17.89 -1.67
N ILE A 168 19.57 -17.08 -1.55
CA ILE A 168 20.36 -16.64 -2.71
C ILE A 168 21.07 -17.83 -3.33
N GLU A 169 21.74 -18.67 -2.53
CA GLU A 169 22.42 -19.87 -3.01
C GLU A 169 21.46 -20.80 -3.74
N SER A 170 20.31 -21.09 -3.12
CA SER A 170 19.29 -21.92 -3.76
C SER A 170 18.77 -21.31 -5.06
N ALA A 171 18.54 -19.99 -5.12
CA ALA A 171 18.16 -19.30 -6.35
C ALA A 171 19.24 -19.39 -7.45
N MET A 172 20.51 -19.30 -7.08
CA MET A 172 21.66 -19.36 -7.99
C MET A 172 21.90 -20.77 -8.55
N GLU A 173 21.71 -21.82 -7.75
CA GLU A 173 21.76 -23.20 -8.24
C GLU A 173 20.74 -23.44 -9.36
N ASN A 174 19.55 -22.84 -9.24
CA ASN A 174 18.53 -22.92 -10.27
C ASN A 174 18.90 -22.14 -11.53
N LEU A 175 19.55 -20.97 -11.39
CA LEU A 175 20.08 -20.23 -12.53
C LEU A 175 21.10 -21.04 -13.34
N GLN A 176 21.94 -21.85 -12.68
CA GLN A 176 22.93 -22.70 -13.38
C GLN A 176 22.30 -23.79 -14.25
N SER A 177 21.01 -24.09 -14.07
CA SER A 177 20.27 -25.03 -14.92
C SER A 177 19.83 -24.42 -16.26
N PHE A 178 19.80 -23.10 -16.39
CA PHE A 178 19.33 -22.36 -17.57
C PHE A 178 20.44 -21.89 -18.51
N LYS A 179 21.55 -22.64 -18.64
CA LYS A 179 22.81 -22.20 -19.29
C LYS A 179 22.70 -21.58 -20.69
N GLU A 180 21.59 -21.69 -21.41
CA GLU A 180 21.39 -21.13 -22.75
C GLU A 180 20.03 -20.42 -22.96
N GLU A 181 19.23 -20.19 -21.91
CA GLU A 181 17.91 -19.54 -22.03
C GLU A 181 17.89 -18.12 -21.47
N ASP A 182 17.13 -17.22 -22.11
CA ASP A 182 16.87 -15.88 -21.59
C ASP A 182 16.03 -15.95 -20.32
N ILE A 183 16.46 -15.24 -19.27
CA ILE A 183 15.82 -15.28 -17.96
C ILE A 183 15.16 -13.94 -17.67
N ALA A 184 13.86 -13.99 -17.35
CA ALA A 184 13.16 -12.85 -16.79
C ALA A 184 13.59 -12.60 -15.33
N PHE A 185 14.68 -11.85 -15.13
CA PHE A 185 15.25 -11.57 -13.81
C PHE A 185 14.24 -10.91 -12.84
N SER A 186 13.25 -10.19 -13.35
CA SER A 186 12.13 -9.65 -12.55
C SER A 186 11.31 -10.73 -11.86
N ASN A 187 11.13 -11.90 -12.48
CA ASN A 187 10.41 -13.01 -11.88
C ASN A 187 11.26 -13.70 -10.81
N LEU A 188 12.57 -13.87 -11.08
CA LEU A 188 13.50 -14.44 -10.11
C LEU A 188 13.62 -13.57 -8.85
N SER A 189 13.84 -12.27 -9.04
CA SER A 189 13.97 -11.32 -7.93
C SER A 189 12.69 -11.24 -7.10
N LEU A 190 11.50 -11.36 -7.71
CA LEU A 190 10.23 -11.41 -6.98
C LEU A 190 10.08 -12.69 -6.16
N LYS A 191 10.44 -13.85 -6.71
CA LYS A 191 10.44 -15.13 -5.99
C LYS A 191 11.39 -15.09 -4.80
N LEU A 192 12.65 -14.67 -5.05
CA LEU A 192 13.68 -14.53 -4.02
C LEU A 192 13.26 -13.57 -2.91
N ALA A 193 12.79 -12.36 -3.26
CA ALA A 193 12.36 -11.37 -2.27
C ALA A 193 11.17 -11.87 -1.45
N THR A 194 10.25 -12.63 -2.07
CA THR A 194 9.07 -13.20 -1.40
C THR A 194 9.45 -14.31 -0.41
N ASP A 195 10.38 -15.19 -0.78
CA ASP A 195 10.88 -16.25 0.12
C ASP A 195 11.63 -15.65 1.32
N VAL A 196 12.55 -14.72 1.05
CA VAL A 196 13.33 -14.05 2.10
C VAL A 196 12.42 -13.35 3.10
N ILE A 197 11.45 -12.55 2.64
CA ILE A 197 10.52 -11.87 3.54
C ILE A 197 9.53 -12.85 4.18
N GLY A 198 9.16 -13.94 3.50
CA GLY A 198 8.35 -15.02 4.07
C GLY A 198 9.02 -15.62 5.31
N GLN A 199 10.29 -15.97 5.18
CA GLN A 199 11.06 -16.53 6.28
C GLN A 199 11.35 -15.49 7.37
N ALA A 200 11.83 -14.30 7.00
CA ALA A 200 12.17 -13.26 7.97
C ALA A 200 10.94 -12.73 8.73
N ALA A 201 9.79 -12.60 8.05
CA ALA A 201 8.60 -12.03 8.67
C ALA A 201 7.68 -13.08 9.33
N PHE A 202 7.56 -14.28 8.75
CA PHE A 202 6.60 -15.29 9.18
C PHE A 202 7.25 -16.62 9.60
N GLY A 203 8.56 -16.80 9.43
CA GLY A 203 9.21 -18.11 9.56
C GLY A 203 8.58 -19.14 8.60
N VAL A 204 8.14 -18.69 7.43
CA VAL A 204 7.53 -19.54 6.39
C VAL A 204 8.41 -19.50 5.16
N ASP A 205 8.94 -20.66 4.81
CA ASP A 205 9.55 -20.92 3.51
C ASP A 205 8.44 -21.21 2.48
N PHE A 206 8.34 -20.37 1.46
CA PHE A 206 7.39 -20.58 0.37
C PHE A 206 7.95 -21.46 -0.75
N GLY A 207 9.27 -21.72 -0.77
CA GLY A 207 9.93 -22.60 -1.73
C GLY A 207 9.91 -22.11 -3.17
N LEU A 208 9.86 -20.79 -3.39
CA LEU A 208 9.65 -20.19 -4.72
C LEU A 208 10.91 -20.06 -5.55
N SER A 209 12.02 -19.90 -4.86
CA SER A 209 13.36 -19.78 -5.40
C SER A 209 14.01 -21.12 -5.67
N ARG A 210 13.46 -22.25 -5.18
CA ARG A 210 13.95 -23.62 -5.39
C ARG A 210 13.59 -24.18 -6.77
N GLY A 211 14.42 -25.08 -7.28
CA GLY A 211 14.27 -25.70 -8.60
C GLY A 211 13.18 -26.74 -8.61
N GLN A 212 12.56 -26.95 -9.77
CA GLN A 212 11.53 -27.99 -9.93
C GLN A 212 12.05 -29.41 -9.63
N SER A 213 13.37 -29.63 -9.64
CA SER A 213 14.00 -30.92 -9.37
C SER A 213 14.11 -31.29 -7.88
N GLU A 214 14.15 -30.32 -6.95
CA GLU A 214 14.27 -30.62 -5.50
C GLU A 214 12.93 -30.74 -4.77
N GLN A 215 11.82 -30.38 -5.42
CA GLN A 215 10.49 -30.65 -4.89
C GLN A 215 10.12 -32.15 -4.89
N GLY A 216 11.02 -33.00 -5.41
CA GLY A 216 10.84 -34.46 -5.54
C GLY A 216 11.55 -35.34 -4.51
N HIS A 217 12.36 -34.82 -3.58
CA HIS A 217 13.11 -35.68 -2.64
C HIS A 217 13.19 -35.10 -1.22
N GLY A 218 12.17 -35.38 -0.41
CA GLY A 218 12.18 -35.04 1.00
C GLY A 218 10.93 -35.51 1.74
N SER A 219 10.99 -36.75 2.23
CA SER A 219 9.99 -37.45 3.09
C SER A 219 8.85 -38.16 2.35
N SER A 220 9.09 -39.45 2.12
CA SER A 220 8.06 -40.46 1.86
C SER A 220 7.10 -40.51 3.04
N ASP A 221 5.95 -39.84 2.94
CA ASP A 221 4.63 -40.23 3.50
C ASP A 221 3.60 -39.10 3.28
N ASN A 222 3.00 -39.05 2.08
CA ASN A 222 1.59 -38.68 1.77
C ASN A 222 1.43 -38.19 0.32
N GLU A 223 1.15 -39.13 -0.58
CA GLU A 223 1.06 -38.97 -2.02
C GLU A 223 -0.27 -38.32 -2.52
N LYS A 224 -0.84 -37.36 -1.78
CA LYS A 224 -2.06 -36.62 -2.22
C LYS A 224 -2.01 -35.10 -2.05
N GLY A 225 -0.87 -34.52 -1.64
CA GLY A 225 -0.78 -33.10 -1.27
C GLY A 225 0.02 -32.16 -2.18
N ASN A 226 0.87 -32.68 -3.08
CA ASN A 226 1.93 -31.85 -3.68
C ASN A 226 1.42 -30.84 -4.72
N GLY A 227 0.52 -31.26 -5.63
CA GLY A 227 -0.12 -30.36 -6.58
C GLY A 227 -1.01 -29.30 -5.94
N ASN A 228 -1.41 -29.47 -4.68
CA ASN A 228 -2.20 -28.48 -3.95
C ASN A 228 -1.30 -27.38 -3.35
N ARG A 229 -0.06 -27.70 -2.96
CA ARG A 229 0.85 -26.76 -2.30
C ARG A 229 1.48 -25.77 -3.28
N ASP A 230 1.95 -26.21 -4.43
CA ASP A 230 2.48 -25.30 -5.48
C ASP A 230 1.40 -24.38 -6.03
N ASN A 231 0.17 -24.90 -6.17
CA ASN A 231 -1.01 -24.10 -6.50
C ASN A 231 -1.34 -23.10 -5.39
N GLU A 232 -1.26 -23.49 -4.12
CA GLU A 232 -1.54 -22.59 -2.98
C GLU A 232 -0.53 -21.44 -2.87
N VAL A 233 0.76 -21.71 -3.07
CA VAL A 233 1.82 -20.68 -3.01
C VAL A 233 1.79 -19.78 -4.24
N SER A 234 1.63 -20.35 -5.44
CA SER A 234 1.45 -19.56 -6.66
C SER A 234 0.19 -18.71 -6.61
N ASP A 235 -0.91 -19.25 -6.07
CA ASP A 235 -2.16 -18.52 -5.82
C ASP A 235 -1.96 -17.39 -4.80
N PHE A 236 -1.17 -17.62 -3.75
CA PHE A 236 -0.83 -16.58 -2.78
C PHE A 236 -0.04 -15.44 -3.40
N ILE A 237 1.00 -15.75 -4.18
CA ILE A 237 1.81 -14.75 -4.90
C ILE A 237 0.98 -14.01 -5.92
N ASN A 238 0.15 -14.71 -6.70
CA ASN A 238 -0.72 -14.08 -7.68
C ASN A 238 -1.72 -13.14 -6.99
N LYS A 239 -2.30 -13.55 -5.85
CA LYS A 239 -3.17 -12.68 -5.03
C LYS A 239 -2.42 -11.52 -4.42
N HIS A 240 -1.16 -11.71 -4.05
CA HIS A 240 -0.28 -10.70 -3.49
C HIS A 240 0.14 -9.64 -4.52
N ILE A 241 0.60 -10.07 -5.70
CA ILE A 241 0.87 -9.22 -6.86
C ILE A 241 -0.41 -8.50 -7.29
N TYR A 242 -1.53 -9.21 -7.32
CA TYR A 242 -2.82 -8.60 -7.63
C TYR A 242 -3.17 -7.52 -6.59
N SER A 243 -3.06 -7.81 -5.29
CA SER A 243 -3.32 -6.84 -4.21
C SER A 243 -2.44 -5.61 -4.34
N THR A 244 -1.13 -5.77 -4.59
CA THR A 244 -0.20 -4.65 -4.78
C THR A 244 -0.49 -3.86 -6.06
N SER A 245 -0.82 -4.53 -7.16
CA SER A 245 -1.18 -3.85 -8.42
C SER A 245 -2.48 -3.06 -8.30
N GLN A 246 -3.45 -3.53 -7.51
CA GLN A 246 -4.70 -2.82 -7.23
C GLN A 246 -4.51 -1.62 -6.30
N LEU A 247 -3.35 -1.49 -5.63
CA LEU A 247 -2.97 -0.27 -4.91
C LEU A 247 -2.50 0.83 -5.86
N LYS A 248 -2.16 0.51 -7.12
CA LYS A 248 -1.81 1.51 -8.12
C LYS A 248 -3.03 2.42 -8.31
N MET A 249 -2.79 3.72 -8.29
CA MET A 249 -3.80 4.74 -8.59
C MET A 249 -4.06 4.81 -10.12
N ASP A 250 -4.21 3.67 -10.79
CA ASP A 250 -4.68 3.64 -12.16
C ASP A 250 -6.22 3.49 -12.16
N LEU A 251 -6.84 3.88 -13.27
CA LEU A 251 -8.29 3.73 -13.46
C LEU A 251 -8.71 2.26 -13.69
N SER A 252 -7.79 1.29 -13.53
CA SER A 252 -8.10 -0.15 -13.64
C SER A 252 -8.65 -0.75 -12.35
N GLY A 253 -8.64 0.03 -11.26
CA GLY A 253 -9.26 -0.33 -9.98
C GLY A 253 -10.78 -0.49 -10.06
N SER A 254 -11.38 -0.92 -8.96
CA SER A 254 -12.81 -1.18 -8.90
C SER A 254 -13.67 0.10 -9.04
N PHE A 255 -14.92 -0.02 -9.50
CA PHE A 255 -15.76 1.16 -9.75
C PHE A 255 -16.00 1.96 -8.48
N SER A 256 -16.16 1.30 -7.31
CA SER A 256 -16.31 2.03 -6.04
C SER A 256 -15.06 2.83 -5.66
N ILE A 257 -13.88 2.44 -6.12
CA ILE A 257 -12.63 3.16 -5.89
C ILE A 257 -12.60 4.45 -6.71
N ILE A 258 -12.91 4.35 -8.01
CA ILE A 258 -13.02 5.50 -8.92
C ILE A 258 -14.11 6.45 -8.41
N LEU A 259 -15.27 5.92 -8.04
CA LEU A 259 -16.36 6.70 -7.47
C LEU A 259 -15.95 7.38 -6.17
N GLY A 260 -15.17 6.71 -5.30
CA GLY A 260 -14.66 7.33 -4.08
C GLY A 260 -13.67 8.46 -4.31
N LEU A 261 -12.96 8.47 -5.44
CA LEU A 261 -12.08 9.57 -5.81
C LEU A 261 -12.85 10.82 -6.23
N LEU A 262 -13.97 10.64 -6.93
CA LEU A 262 -14.80 11.71 -7.47
C LEU A 262 -15.87 12.18 -6.47
N VAL A 263 -16.59 11.22 -5.88
CA VAL A 263 -17.74 11.40 -4.98
C VAL A 263 -17.61 10.46 -3.76
N PRO A 264 -16.75 10.78 -2.77
CA PRO A 264 -16.49 9.94 -1.60
C PRO A 264 -17.74 9.44 -0.86
N ILE A 265 -18.81 10.24 -0.80
CA ILE A 265 -20.03 9.88 -0.07
C ILE A 265 -20.79 8.72 -0.71
N LEU A 266 -20.63 8.50 -2.02
CA LEU A 266 -21.26 7.41 -2.74
C LEU A 266 -20.43 6.13 -2.75
N GLN A 267 -19.16 6.19 -2.32
CA GLN A 267 -18.24 5.07 -2.37
C GLN A 267 -18.78 3.83 -1.65
N GLU A 268 -19.10 3.93 -0.36
CA GLU A 268 -19.56 2.78 0.41
C GLU A 268 -20.92 2.22 -0.05
N PRO A 269 -21.96 3.05 -0.27
CA PRO A 269 -23.23 2.57 -0.80
C PRO A 269 -23.06 1.74 -2.09
N PHE A 270 -22.31 2.25 -3.06
CA PHE A 270 -22.06 1.53 -4.31
C PHE A 270 -21.19 0.31 -4.12
N ARG A 271 -20.19 0.38 -3.24
CA ARG A 271 -19.33 -0.76 -2.90
C ARG A 271 -20.15 -1.92 -2.34
N GLN A 272 -21.08 -1.67 -1.42
CA GLN A 272 -21.93 -2.72 -0.85
C GLN A 272 -22.79 -3.42 -1.90
N ILE A 273 -23.27 -2.66 -2.89
CA ILE A 273 -24.03 -3.18 -4.02
C ILE A 273 -23.12 -4.01 -4.94
N LEU A 274 -22.00 -3.43 -5.38
CA LEU A 274 -21.11 -4.04 -6.37
C LEU A 274 -20.41 -5.30 -5.83
N LYS A 275 -20.13 -5.39 -4.53
CA LYS A 275 -19.62 -6.61 -3.88
C LYS A 275 -20.57 -7.80 -4.01
N ARG A 276 -21.89 -7.58 -4.20
CA ARG A 276 -22.88 -8.65 -4.35
C ARG A 276 -23.01 -9.13 -5.80
N ILE A 277 -22.69 -8.27 -6.77
CA ILE A 277 -22.86 -8.57 -8.20
C ILE A 277 -21.69 -9.46 -8.69
N PRO A 278 -21.96 -10.63 -9.29
CA PRO A 278 -20.92 -11.49 -9.87
C PRO A 278 -20.24 -10.80 -11.07
N GLY A 279 -18.94 -11.01 -11.23
CA GLY A 279 -18.15 -10.45 -12.34
C GLY A 279 -17.61 -9.03 -12.11
N THR A 280 -18.01 -8.32 -11.06
CA THR A 280 -17.45 -6.99 -10.76
C THR A 280 -16.03 -7.08 -10.18
N MET A 281 -15.22 -6.05 -10.49
CA MET A 281 -13.90 -5.89 -9.88
C MET A 281 -14.00 -5.73 -8.35
N ASP A 282 -15.01 -5.01 -7.85
CA ASP A 282 -15.27 -4.83 -6.41
C ASP A 282 -15.48 -6.16 -5.68
N ARG A 283 -16.20 -7.11 -6.29
CA ARG A 283 -16.38 -8.45 -5.74
C ARG A 283 -15.08 -9.24 -5.75
N LYS A 284 -14.33 -9.20 -6.86
CA LYS A 284 -13.03 -9.88 -6.99
C LYS A 284 -12.04 -9.40 -5.92
N VAL A 285 -11.86 -8.08 -5.78
CA VAL A 285 -11.02 -7.46 -4.75
C VAL A 285 -11.46 -7.86 -3.34
N ASN A 286 -12.77 -7.81 -3.06
CA ASN A 286 -13.29 -8.18 -1.75
C ASN A 286 -13.06 -9.66 -1.42
N GLN A 287 -13.21 -10.56 -2.40
CA GLN A 287 -12.95 -11.98 -2.24
C GLN A 287 -11.47 -12.26 -1.98
N THR A 288 -10.58 -11.67 -2.79
CA THR A 288 -9.12 -11.77 -2.59
C THR A 288 -8.70 -11.27 -1.22
N ASN A 289 -9.21 -10.11 -0.78
CA ASN A 289 -8.91 -9.57 0.56
C ASN A 289 -9.39 -10.51 1.69
N LYS A 290 -10.57 -11.14 1.54
CA LYS A 290 -11.09 -12.09 2.53
C LYS A 290 -10.25 -13.36 2.62
N GLU A 291 -9.86 -13.91 1.48
CA GLU A 291 -9.04 -15.13 1.41
C GLU A 291 -7.65 -14.90 2.00
N LEU A 292 -6.99 -13.79 1.61
CA LEU A 292 -5.71 -13.40 2.17
C LEU A 292 -5.80 -13.19 3.70
N ALA A 293 -6.78 -12.42 4.16
CA ALA A 293 -7.00 -12.21 5.59
C ALA A 293 -7.27 -13.53 6.33
N GLY A 294 -8.03 -14.46 5.73
CA GLY A 294 -8.27 -15.78 6.28
C GLY A 294 -7.00 -16.60 6.47
N ARG A 295 -6.15 -16.67 5.44
CA ARG A 295 -4.86 -17.39 5.52
C ARG A 295 -3.94 -16.79 6.59
N LEU A 296 -3.80 -15.47 6.59
CA LEU A 296 -2.97 -14.76 7.58
C LEU A 296 -3.49 -14.96 9.01
N ASN A 297 -4.80 -14.85 9.21
CA ASN A 297 -5.42 -15.13 10.51
C ASN A 297 -5.15 -16.57 10.96
N GLY A 298 -5.11 -17.54 10.04
CA GLY A 298 -4.72 -18.93 10.32
C GLY A 298 -3.29 -19.03 10.83
N ILE A 299 -2.34 -18.42 10.12
CA ILE A 299 -0.90 -18.39 10.49
C ILE A 299 -0.72 -17.72 11.87
N VAL A 300 -1.30 -16.54 12.06
CA VAL A 300 -1.22 -15.78 13.31
C VAL A 300 -1.87 -16.56 14.46
N SER A 301 -3.05 -17.14 14.25
CA SER A 301 -3.74 -17.91 15.29
C SER A 301 -2.98 -19.17 15.69
N LYS A 302 -2.32 -19.84 14.74
CA LYS A 302 -1.44 -20.98 15.03
C LYS A 302 -0.28 -20.52 15.90
N ARG A 303 0.40 -19.45 15.50
CA ARG A 303 1.57 -18.92 16.22
C ARG A 303 1.25 -18.34 17.61
N MET A 304 0.05 -17.80 17.78
CA MET A 304 -0.43 -17.33 19.08
C MET A 304 -0.63 -18.46 20.09
N LYS A 305 -0.88 -19.69 19.65
CA LYS A 305 -1.10 -20.85 20.54
C LYS A 305 0.18 -21.52 21.01
N GLU A 306 1.32 -21.24 20.37
CA GLU A 306 2.62 -21.80 20.75
C GLU A 306 3.10 -21.18 22.07
N LYS A 307 3.43 -22.04 23.05
CA LYS A 307 3.83 -21.63 24.41
C LYS A 307 5.26 -21.12 24.51
N GLU A 308 6.16 -21.65 23.69
CA GLU A 308 7.54 -21.18 23.56
C GLU A 308 7.80 -20.83 22.10
N ARG A 309 8.08 -19.56 21.84
CA ARG A 309 8.43 -19.07 20.50
C ARG A 309 9.94 -18.93 20.45
N SER A 310 10.62 -19.98 19.99
CA SER A 310 12.07 -19.97 19.77
C SER A 310 12.46 -19.24 18.48
N SER A 311 11.51 -19.10 17.54
CA SER A 311 11.74 -18.38 16.29
C SER A 311 11.96 -16.89 16.54
N LYS A 312 12.98 -16.33 15.89
CA LYS A 312 13.31 -14.91 15.89
C LYS A 312 12.67 -14.14 14.73
N ASP A 313 11.68 -14.71 14.05
CA ASP A 313 10.95 -14.00 13.00
C ASP A 313 10.10 -12.83 13.55
N PHE A 314 9.78 -11.90 12.66
CA PHE A 314 9.02 -10.69 12.99
C PHE A 314 7.71 -10.98 13.74
N LEU A 315 6.94 -11.98 13.28
CA LEU A 315 5.66 -12.34 13.89
C LEU A 315 5.85 -12.80 15.35
N SER A 316 6.83 -13.66 15.61
CA SER A 316 7.18 -14.07 16.98
C SER A 316 7.58 -12.88 17.85
N LEU A 317 8.38 -11.96 17.31
CA LEU A 317 8.83 -10.79 18.08
C LEU A 317 7.67 -9.84 18.42
N ILE A 318 6.73 -9.62 17.49
CA ILE A 318 5.51 -8.87 17.78
C ILE A 318 4.66 -9.56 18.85
N LEU A 319 4.48 -10.87 18.75
CA LEU A 319 3.68 -11.62 19.72
C LEU A 319 4.32 -11.61 21.11
N ASN A 320 5.65 -11.69 21.20
CA ASN A 320 6.38 -11.58 22.46
C ASN A 320 6.25 -10.16 23.06
N ALA A 321 6.43 -9.11 22.24
CA ALA A 321 6.24 -7.72 22.69
C ALA A 321 4.79 -7.44 23.14
N ARG A 322 3.81 -8.06 22.48
CA ARG A 322 2.40 -8.01 22.86
C ARG A 322 2.14 -8.65 24.22
N GLU A 323 2.84 -9.74 24.55
CA GLU A 323 2.69 -10.47 25.81
C GLU A 323 3.42 -9.79 26.97
N SER A 324 4.54 -9.10 26.70
CA SER A 324 5.32 -8.39 27.72
C SER A 324 4.67 -7.10 28.20
N GLU A 325 3.89 -6.42 27.37
CA GLU A 325 3.29 -5.12 27.70
C GLU A 325 1.77 -5.11 27.56
N ARG A 326 1.05 -4.77 28.65
CA ARG A 326 -0.42 -4.64 28.62
C ARG A 326 -0.90 -3.60 27.60
N ALA A 327 -0.13 -2.53 27.39
CA ALA A 327 -0.41 -1.52 26.37
C ALA A 327 -0.31 -2.10 24.95
N ALA A 328 0.73 -2.90 24.67
CA ALA A 328 0.90 -3.59 23.40
C ALA A 328 -0.21 -4.61 23.13
N LYS A 329 -0.74 -5.29 24.15
CA LYS A 329 -1.90 -6.19 24.01
C LYS A 329 -3.16 -5.54 23.44
N ASN A 330 -3.43 -4.28 23.80
CA ASN A 330 -4.58 -3.51 23.31
C ASN A 330 -4.35 -2.94 21.90
N VAL A 331 -3.09 -2.77 21.52
CA VAL A 331 -2.67 -2.21 20.23
C VAL A 331 -2.60 -3.31 19.17
N PHE A 332 -1.94 -4.42 19.49
CA PHE A 332 -1.76 -5.59 18.63
C PHE A 332 -2.86 -6.62 18.89
N THR A 333 -4.12 -6.28 18.59
CA THR A 333 -5.19 -7.30 18.51
C THR A 333 -4.92 -8.25 17.33
N PRO A 334 -5.48 -9.48 17.32
CA PRO A 334 -5.14 -10.47 16.29
C PRO A 334 -5.28 -9.98 14.84
N ASP A 335 -6.30 -9.17 14.58
CA ASP A 335 -6.53 -8.52 13.29
C ASP A 335 -5.47 -7.46 12.92
N TYR A 336 -4.93 -6.73 13.89
CA TYR A 336 -3.81 -5.80 13.69
C TYR A 336 -2.48 -6.53 13.50
N VAL A 337 -2.26 -7.65 14.21
CA VAL A 337 -1.09 -8.50 13.99
C VAL A 337 -1.11 -9.05 12.55
N SER A 338 -2.22 -9.63 12.11
CA SER A 338 -2.38 -10.12 10.73
C SER A 338 -2.15 -9.01 9.70
N ALA A 339 -2.70 -7.82 9.93
CA ALA A 339 -2.56 -6.67 9.05
C ALA A 339 -1.10 -6.18 8.93
N VAL A 340 -0.42 -5.97 10.06
CA VAL A 340 0.98 -5.52 10.06
C VAL A 340 1.90 -6.56 9.43
N THR A 341 1.67 -7.85 9.71
CA THR A 341 2.53 -8.91 9.15
C THR A 341 2.35 -8.99 7.63
N TYR A 342 1.12 -8.86 7.14
CA TYR A 342 0.86 -8.77 5.69
C TYR A 342 1.44 -7.52 5.05
N GLU A 343 1.36 -6.38 5.72
CA GLU A 343 1.98 -5.14 5.24
C GLU A 343 3.49 -5.30 5.07
N HIS A 344 4.16 -6.02 5.98
CA HIS A 344 5.60 -6.33 5.87
C HIS A 344 5.92 -7.20 4.66
N LEU A 345 5.12 -8.24 4.43
CA LEU A 345 5.24 -9.08 3.23
C LEU A 345 5.10 -8.26 1.94
N LEU A 346 4.08 -7.40 1.88
CA LEU A 346 3.77 -6.56 0.73
C LEU A 346 4.87 -5.57 0.44
N ALA A 347 5.28 -4.83 1.46
CA ALA A 347 6.32 -3.83 1.32
C ALA A 347 7.66 -4.48 0.94
N GLY A 348 8.03 -5.59 1.60
CA GLY A 348 9.35 -6.20 1.45
C GLY A 348 9.57 -6.96 0.15
N SER A 349 8.54 -7.52 -0.48
CA SER A 349 8.68 -8.32 -1.71
C SER A 349 8.73 -7.47 -2.97
N ALA A 350 7.69 -6.65 -3.21
CA ALA A 350 7.54 -5.90 -4.47
C ALA A 350 8.59 -4.78 -4.61
N THR A 351 8.93 -4.08 -3.52
CA THR A 351 9.92 -3.00 -3.59
C THR A 351 11.33 -3.55 -3.79
N THR A 352 11.72 -4.57 -3.02
CA THR A 352 13.04 -5.21 -3.14
C THR A 352 13.25 -5.83 -4.51
N SER A 353 12.26 -6.56 -5.04
CA SER A 353 12.36 -7.16 -6.38
C SER A 353 12.47 -6.12 -7.48
N PHE A 354 11.71 -5.03 -7.41
CA PHE A 354 11.83 -3.91 -8.34
C PHE A 354 13.21 -3.26 -8.25
N THR A 355 13.72 -3.00 -7.04
CA THR A 355 15.05 -2.44 -6.84
C THR A 355 16.13 -3.35 -7.40
N LEU A 356 16.12 -4.66 -7.07
CA LEU A 356 17.09 -5.63 -7.60
C LEU A 356 17.06 -5.68 -9.12
N SER A 357 15.87 -5.74 -9.71
CA SER A 357 15.70 -5.75 -11.16
C SER A 357 16.23 -4.48 -11.82
N SER A 358 15.98 -3.33 -11.19
CA SER A 358 16.44 -2.03 -11.70
C SER A 358 17.96 -1.92 -11.62
N VAL A 359 18.56 -2.35 -10.50
CA VAL A 359 20.02 -2.36 -10.33
C VAL A 359 20.66 -3.25 -11.38
N VAL A 360 20.22 -4.49 -11.55
CA VAL A 360 20.78 -5.41 -12.55
C VAL A 360 20.59 -4.87 -13.97
N TYR A 361 19.43 -4.32 -14.28
CA TYR A 361 19.17 -3.70 -15.59
C TYR A 361 20.10 -2.52 -15.87
N LEU A 362 20.29 -1.64 -14.89
CA LEU A 362 21.18 -0.47 -15.03
C LEU A 362 22.64 -0.91 -15.15
N VAL A 363 23.10 -1.85 -14.32
CA VAL A 363 24.48 -2.36 -14.38
C VAL A 363 24.75 -3.04 -15.72
N ALA A 364 23.85 -3.88 -16.21
CA ALA A 364 23.99 -4.54 -17.52
C ALA A 364 24.02 -3.55 -18.70
N GLY A 365 23.44 -2.35 -18.53
CA GLY A 365 23.49 -1.28 -19.51
C GLY A 365 24.76 -0.41 -19.45
N HIS A 366 25.60 -0.56 -18.42
CA HIS A 366 26.78 0.28 -18.15
C HIS A 366 28.01 -0.60 -17.82
N PRO A 367 28.71 -1.13 -18.84
CA PRO A 367 29.83 -2.07 -18.65
C PRO A 367 30.97 -1.54 -17.76
N GLU A 368 31.18 -0.22 -17.74
CA GLU A 368 32.16 0.43 -16.86
C GLU A 368 31.78 0.37 -15.38
N VAL A 369 30.48 0.40 -15.06
CA VAL A 369 29.95 0.23 -13.71
C VAL A 369 30.03 -1.24 -13.32
N GLU A 370 29.60 -2.13 -14.21
CA GLU A 370 29.69 -3.58 -14.02
C GLU A 370 31.12 -4.02 -13.69
N LYS A 371 32.10 -3.56 -14.48
CA LYS A 371 33.51 -3.90 -14.25
C LYS A 371 34.00 -3.48 -12.86
N LYS A 372 33.70 -2.25 -12.43
CA LYS A 372 34.11 -1.76 -11.11
C LYS A 372 33.44 -2.55 -9.98
N LEU A 373 32.16 -2.88 -10.17
CA LEU A 373 31.41 -3.67 -9.21
C LEU A 373 31.99 -5.07 -9.07
N LEU A 374 32.31 -5.73 -10.18
CA LEU A 374 32.97 -7.05 -10.18
C LEU A 374 34.36 -6.98 -9.56
N GLU A 375 35.15 -5.95 -9.85
CA GLU A 375 36.47 -5.73 -9.22
C GLU A 375 36.36 -5.57 -7.69
N GLU A 376 35.34 -4.88 -7.18
CA GLU A 376 35.09 -4.76 -5.73
C GLU A 376 34.67 -6.10 -5.13
N ILE A 377 33.77 -6.85 -5.79
CA ILE A 377 33.30 -8.16 -5.34
C ILE A 377 34.44 -9.18 -5.31
N ASP A 378 35.20 -9.29 -6.40
CA ASP A 378 36.36 -10.18 -6.51
C ASP A 378 37.49 -9.78 -5.55
N GLY A 379 37.56 -8.50 -5.17
CA GLY A 379 38.50 -7.96 -4.19
C GLY A 379 38.15 -8.27 -2.73
N PHE A 380 36.95 -8.77 -2.43
CA PHE A 380 36.50 -9.02 -1.06
C PHE A 380 37.26 -10.17 -0.37
N GLY A 381 37.47 -11.28 -1.07
CA GLY A 381 38.04 -12.49 -0.50
C GLY A 381 37.94 -13.72 -1.41
N PRO A 382 38.27 -14.92 -0.91
CA PRO A 382 38.09 -16.18 -1.64
C PRO A 382 36.63 -16.37 -2.09
N ARG A 383 36.43 -17.06 -3.22
CA ARG A 383 35.09 -17.28 -3.81
C ARG A 383 34.08 -17.95 -2.87
N ASP A 384 34.55 -18.77 -1.95
CA ASP A 384 33.70 -19.50 -1.00
C ASP A 384 33.43 -18.71 0.30
N GLN A 385 34.03 -17.51 0.44
CA GLN A 385 33.83 -16.67 1.61
C GLN A 385 32.65 -15.72 1.38
N LEU A 386 31.55 -15.97 2.09
CA LEU A 386 30.40 -15.08 2.09
C LEU A 386 30.64 -13.85 2.99
N PRO A 387 30.20 -12.65 2.58
CA PRO A 387 30.32 -11.45 3.40
C PRO A 387 29.37 -11.51 4.61
N THR A 388 29.88 -11.12 5.78
CA THR A 388 29.04 -10.91 6.96
C THR A 388 28.31 -9.57 6.86
N ALA A 389 27.31 -9.35 7.73
CA ALA A 389 26.63 -8.05 7.83
C ALA A 389 27.59 -6.87 8.06
N GLN A 390 28.70 -7.10 8.78
CA GLN A 390 29.70 -6.07 9.03
C GLN A 390 30.57 -5.82 7.78
N ASP A 391 30.86 -6.86 7.00
CA ASP A 391 31.62 -6.74 5.77
C ASP A 391 30.85 -5.92 4.73
N LEU A 392 29.55 -6.19 4.58
CA LEU A 392 28.66 -5.46 3.65
C LEU A 392 28.74 -3.94 3.83
N HIS A 393 28.88 -3.45 5.06
CA HIS A 393 28.93 -2.01 5.33
C HIS A 393 30.34 -1.39 5.23
N LYS A 394 31.40 -2.20 5.36
CA LYS A 394 32.78 -1.68 5.47
C LYS A 394 33.64 -1.96 4.25
N LYS A 395 33.33 -3.01 3.50
CA LYS A 395 34.19 -3.54 2.43
C LYS A 395 33.59 -3.40 1.03
N PHE A 396 32.37 -2.87 0.90
CA PHE A 396 31.71 -2.63 -0.38
C PHE A 396 31.28 -1.16 -0.56
N PRO A 397 32.20 -0.18 -0.45
CA PRO A 397 31.86 1.23 -0.56
C PRO A 397 31.31 1.64 -1.94
N TYR A 398 31.66 0.94 -3.01
CA TYR A 398 31.14 1.21 -4.36
C TYR A 398 29.71 0.67 -4.50
N LEU A 399 29.44 -0.55 -4.04
CA LEU A 399 28.09 -1.11 -3.98
C LEU A 399 27.13 -0.23 -3.15
N ASP A 400 27.59 0.36 -2.05
CA ASP A 400 26.79 1.29 -1.24
C ASP A 400 26.45 2.59 -1.99
N GLN A 401 27.31 3.05 -2.91
CA GLN A 401 27.05 4.23 -3.75
C GLN A 401 26.01 3.94 -4.84
N GLU A 402 26.10 2.78 -5.50
CA GLU A 402 25.15 2.37 -6.56
C GLU A 402 23.73 2.07 -6.02
N ARG A 403 23.59 1.91 -4.69
CA ARG A 403 22.30 1.76 -4.00
C ARG A 403 21.59 3.10 -3.72
N SER A 404 22.34 4.20 -3.68
CA SER A 404 21.90 5.53 -3.24
C SER A 404 21.34 6.35 -4.40
#